data_AF-A0A0M8W3I9-F1
#
_entry.id   AF-A0A0M8W3I9-F1
#
_cell.length_a   1.000
_cell.length_b   1.000
_cell.length_c   1.000
_cell.angle_alpha   90.00
_cell.angle_beta   90.00
_cell.angle_gamma   90.00
#
_symmetry.space_group_name_H-M   'P 1'
#
loop_
_entity.id
_entity.type
_entity.pdbx_description
1 polymer ?
#
loop_
_entity_poly.entity_id
_entity_poly.type
_entity_poly.pdbx_seq_one_letter_code
_entity_poly.pdbx_strand_id
1 'polypeptide(L)'
;MPLAGNGGYTVRRYTLDFDWRAPRTPFEAAATVHATATQALSRFDLDFAGNALHHVTVDGVPATAMRDGDELVVTPARPIPRGTAFTVRVAYTADPTQGRHRDDAIQDYGWVPTSDGTVVCAQPDGARMIFPANDHPSLRAPVTFHITTPPGLSAVANGRLVGTVRRPDGRTRWTYDSEHPLAAQLVQLAIGKFTFVDSRGPRGLPVRDVVPDGLVTDTEEYRSLTPDHLAWLERRLGPYPFRRYGVLVGDTDLPVALETQSLSVLPRDDLLGDRVDAERNLVHELTHHWTGDSVAIRRWSDLWLSEGHARFYERLYSDEHGGVSMESVMRSAYEQHDQWRHDEGAPAEPTDATLFKVMRYDGSALVLFALREKVGAETFEKIERAWVTEYRGRTAGTRDFVTLASRVAGEDLTPFLNPWLYGAHTPPMPGHPDWQVDPVED
;
A
#
# COMPACT_ATOMS: atom_id res chain seq x y z
N MET A 1 -12.88 -2.32 7.67
CA MET A 1 -12.17 -3.41 8.39
C MET A 1 -11.67 -3.02 9.80
N PRO A 2 -12.54 -2.89 10.80
CA PRO A 2 -12.14 -2.61 12.18
C PRO A 2 -11.59 -3.82 12.95
N LEU A 3 -11.80 -5.03 12.42
CA LEU A 3 -11.38 -6.29 13.04
C LEU A 3 -10.00 -6.78 12.55
N ALA A 4 -9.43 -6.14 11.53
CA ALA A 4 -8.13 -6.49 11.00
C ALA A 4 -7.03 -5.94 11.92
N GLY A 5 -6.04 -6.78 12.23
CA GLY A 5 -4.97 -6.46 13.16
C GLY A 5 -5.31 -6.70 14.63
N ASN A 6 -4.25 -6.78 15.41
CA ASN A 6 -4.21 -7.43 16.70
C ASN A 6 -3.44 -6.59 17.75
N GLY A 7 -4.03 -6.47 18.93
CA GLY A 7 -3.51 -5.67 20.04
C GLY A 7 -2.58 -6.42 20.99
N GLY A 8 -2.02 -5.69 21.97
CA GLY A 8 -1.28 -6.29 23.08
C GLY A 8 0.19 -6.64 22.82
N TYR A 9 0.67 -6.47 21.58
CA TYR A 9 2.07 -6.58 21.21
C TYR A 9 2.44 -5.64 20.06
N THR A 10 3.74 -5.50 19.80
CA THR A 10 4.27 -4.80 18.62
C THR A 10 5.26 -5.71 17.92
N VAL A 11 5.10 -5.88 16.61
CA VAL A 11 6.04 -6.68 15.80
C VAL A 11 7.29 -5.86 15.52
N ARG A 12 8.45 -6.49 15.71
CA ARG A 12 9.78 -5.94 15.45
C ARG A 12 10.34 -6.39 14.12
N ARG A 13 9.98 -7.59 13.66
CA ARG A 13 10.37 -8.14 12.36
C ARG A 13 9.54 -9.35 12.01
N TYR A 14 9.26 -9.51 10.72
CA TYR A 14 8.82 -10.76 10.11
C TYR A 14 9.99 -11.44 9.37
N THR A 15 10.05 -12.76 9.42
CA THR A 15 10.83 -13.58 8.48
C THR A 15 9.88 -14.57 7.82
N LEU A 16 9.78 -14.48 6.50
CA LEU A 16 8.86 -15.28 5.69
C LEU A 16 9.67 -16.26 4.86
N ASP A 17 9.48 -17.55 5.11
CA ASP A 17 10.08 -18.64 4.35
C ASP A 17 9.02 -19.25 3.42
N PHE A 18 9.26 -19.20 2.11
CA PHE A 18 8.36 -19.71 1.09
C PHE A 18 9.07 -20.74 0.21
N ASP A 19 8.53 -21.95 0.15
CA ASP A 19 9.06 -23.04 -0.66
C ASP A 19 8.30 -23.22 -1.98
N TRP A 20 8.10 -22.12 -2.72
CA TRP A 20 7.25 -22.07 -3.91
C TRP A 20 7.59 -23.13 -4.96
N ARG A 21 6.54 -23.74 -5.54
CA ARG A 21 6.66 -24.93 -6.40
C ARG A 21 6.29 -24.67 -7.86
N ALA A 22 5.08 -24.19 -8.10
CA ALA A 22 4.53 -23.92 -9.41
C ALA A 22 3.30 -23.01 -9.22
N PRO A 23 2.80 -22.36 -10.29
CA PRO A 23 1.57 -21.58 -10.21
C PRO A 23 0.43 -22.43 -9.67
N ARG A 24 -0.44 -21.83 -8.84
CA ARG A 24 -1.64 -22.48 -8.28
C ARG A 24 -1.38 -23.79 -7.52
N THR A 25 -0.13 -24.04 -7.08
CA THR A 25 0.24 -25.27 -6.37
C THR A 25 0.54 -24.94 -4.91
N PRO A 26 -0.16 -25.54 -3.94
CA PRO A 26 0.14 -25.34 -2.53
C PRO A 26 1.58 -25.73 -2.18
N PHE A 27 2.19 -25.01 -1.24
CA PHE A 27 3.59 -25.22 -0.87
C PHE A 27 3.88 -24.94 0.60
N GLU A 28 4.96 -25.53 1.12
CA GLU A 28 5.38 -25.33 2.51
C GLU A 28 5.87 -23.90 2.75
N ALA A 29 5.37 -23.30 3.82
CA ALA A 29 5.69 -21.95 4.23
C ALA A 29 5.87 -21.85 5.75
N ALA A 30 6.60 -20.83 6.18
CA ALA A 30 6.67 -20.47 7.58
C ALA A 30 6.80 -18.96 7.77
N ALA A 31 6.14 -18.44 8.79
CA ALA A 31 6.32 -17.08 9.27
C ALA A 31 6.92 -17.11 10.67
N THR A 32 8.02 -16.38 10.85
CA THR A 32 8.61 -16.10 12.16
C THR A 32 8.39 -14.64 12.50
N VAL A 33 7.66 -14.39 13.60
CA VAL A 33 7.29 -13.07 14.08
C VAL A 33 8.07 -12.78 15.35
N HIS A 34 8.98 -11.81 15.29
CA HIS A 34 9.64 -11.29 16.48
C HIS A 34 8.83 -10.13 17.03
N ALA A 35 8.35 -10.22 18.27
CA ALA A 35 7.45 -9.24 18.85
C ALA A 35 7.86 -8.83 20.27
N THR A 36 7.29 -7.73 20.75
CA THR A 36 7.38 -7.27 22.14
C THR A 36 5.98 -7.09 22.70
N ALA A 37 5.68 -7.71 23.83
CA ALA A 37 4.38 -7.59 24.47
C ALA A 37 4.19 -6.18 25.06
N THR A 38 3.09 -5.50 24.74
CA THR A 38 2.76 -4.17 25.28
C THR A 38 1.92 -4.27 26.56
N GLN A 39 1.35 -5.45 26.82
CA GLN A 39 0.68 -5.87 28.04
C GLN A 39 1.05 -7.32 28.39
N ALA A 40 0.58 -7.85 29.53
CA ALA A 40 0.74 -9.27 29.82
C ALA A 40 -0.22 -10.09 28.94
N LEU A 41 0.26 -11.17 28.32
CA LEU A 41 -0.49 -11.98 27.35
C LEU A 41 -0.60 -13.41 27.84
N SER A 42 -1.81 -13.83 28.20
CA SER A 42 -2.15 -15.26 28.34
C SER A 42 -2.53 -15.88 26.99
N ARG A 43 -2.88 -15.06 26.01
CA ARG A 43 -3.16 -15.38 24.61
C ARG A 43 -2.93 -14.13 23.74
N PHE A 44 -2.74 -14.32 22.44
CA PHE A 44 -2.71 -13.27 21.44
C PHE A 44 -3.11 -13.84 20.07
N ASP A 45 -3.39 -12.97 19.11
CA ASP A 45 -3.97 -13.34 17.83
C ASP A 45 -3.09 -12.81 16.68
N LEU A 46 -3.19 -13.47 15.52
CA LEU A 46 -2.59 -13.09 14.24
C LEU A 46 -3.65 -13.26 13.15
N ASP A 47 -3.77 -12.29 12.26
CA ASP A 47 -4.59 -12.41 11.06
C ASP A 47 -3.97 -13.47 10.14
N PHE A 48 -4.75 -14.48 9.79
CA PHE A 48 -4.31 -15.58 8.93
C PHE A 48 -5.54 -16.18 8.27
N ALA A 49 -5.53 -16.53 6.98
CA ALA A 49 -6.67 -17.13 6.30
C ALA A 49 -6.24 -17.93 5.06
N GLY A 50 -7.14 -18.76 4.52
CA GLY A 50 -6.94 -19.56 3.30
C GLY A 50 -5.90 -20.69 3.38
N ASN A 51 -5.08 -20.74 4.42
CA ASN A 51 -3.91 -21.61 4.49
C ASN A 51 -4.09 -22.78 5.46
N ALA A 52 -3.39 -23.89 5.22
CA ALA A 52 -3.43 -25.06 6.11
C ALA A 52 -2.39 -24.94 7.22
N LEU A 53 -2.84 -24.76 8.46
CA LEU A 53 -1.98 -24.64 9.64
C LEU A 53 -1.35 -25.99 10.01
N HIS A 54 -0.04 -26.01 10.29
CA HIS A 54 0.66 -27.21 10.78
C HIS A 54 1.01 -27.11 12.27
N HIS A 55 1.88 -26.17 12.63
CA HIS A 55 2.42 -26.08 13.99
C HIS A 55 2.77 -24.64 14.36
N VAL A 56 2.51 -24.29 15.62
CA VAL A 56 2.84 -22.98 16.20
C VAL A 56 3.75 -23.17 17.42
N THR A 57 4.84 -22.42 17.45
CA THR A 57 5.68 -22.29 18.66
C THR A 57 5.73 -20.85 19.13
N VAL A 58 5.84 -20.67 20.45
CA VAL A 58 6.25 -19.42 21.09
C VAL A 58 7.54 -19.69 21.84
N ASP A 59 8.59 -18.93 21.50
CA ASP A 59 9.96 -19.09 22.02
C ASP A 59 10.50 -20.53 21.89
N GLY A 60 10.18 -21.17 20.76
CA GLY A 60 10.57 -22.55 20.44
C GLY A 60 9.79 -23.63 21.18
N VAL A 61 8.87 -23.26 22.08
CA VAL A 61 7.99 -24.19 22.80
C VAL A 61 6.66 -24.30 22.05
N PRO A 62 6.11 -25.51 21.85
CA PRO A 62 4.78 -25.68 21.26
C PRO A 62 3.72 -24.86 21.98
N ALA A 63 2.88 -24.17 21.20
CA ALA A 63 1.74 -23.40 21.70
C ALA A 63 0.44 -24.03 21.21
N THR A 64 -0.63 -23.88 21.98
CA THR A 64 -1.96 -24.24 21.50
C THR A 64 -2.42 -23.16 20.52
N ALA A 65 -2.92 -23.57 19.35
CA ALA A 65 -3.40 -22.66 18.33
C ALA A 65 -4.76 -23.11 17.80
N MET A 66 -5.64 -22.17 17.52
CA MET A 66 -6.96 -22.42 16.96
C MET A 66 -7.30 -21.36 15.91
N ARG A 67 -8.04 -21.78 14.89
CA ARG A 67 -8.61 -20.89 13.88
C ARG A 67 -9.97 -20.39 14.35
N ASP A 68 -10.18 -19.08 14.33
CA ASP A 68 -11.49 -18.46 14.57
C ASP A 68 -11.76 -17.43 13.47
N GLY A 69 -12.52 -17.85 12.45
CA GLY A 69 -12.62 -17.09 11.20
C GLY A 69 -11.25 -16.84 10.56
N ASP A 70 -10.90 -15.57 10.39
CA ASP A 70 -9.63 -15.10 9.85
C ASP A 70 -8.55 -14.87 10.91
N GLU A 71 -8.78 -15.28 12.16
CA GLU A 71 -7.81 -15.17 13.23
C GLU A 71 -7.13 -16.51 13.53
N LEU A 72 -5.86 -16.42 13.92
CA LEU A 72 -5.09 -17.49 14.55
C LEU A 72 -4.88 -17.13 16.02
N VAL A 73 -5.73 -17.71 16.88
CA VAL A 73 -5.65 -17.54 18.33
C VAL A 73 -4.53 -18.41 18.88
N VAL A 74 -3.51 -17.80 19.47
CA VAL A 74 -2.32 -18.48 20.02
C VAL A 74 -2.30 -18.37 21.54
N THR A 75 -2.25 -19.51 22.21
CA THR A 75 -2.08 -19.62 23.67
C THR A 75 -0.69 -20.21 23.98
N PRO A 76 0.26 -19.38 24.46
CA PRO A 76 1.59 -19.87 24.82
C PRO A 76 1.55 -20.78 26.06
N ALA A 77 2.51 -21.71 26.16
CA ALA A 77 2.61 -22.61 27.32
C ALA A 77 2.83 -21.89 28.66
N ARG A 78 3.38 -20.67 28.61
CA ARG A 78 3.51 -19.75 29.75
C ARG A 78 3.05 -18.36 29.33
N PRO A 79 2.30 -17.63 30.17
CA PRO A 79 1.95 -16.25 29.89
C PRO A 79 3.19 -15.39 29.62
N ILE A 80 3.09 -14.48 28.66
CA ILE A 80 4.17 -13.56 28.29
C ILE A 80 4.01 -12.27 29.11
N PRO A 81 4.98 -11.90 29.96
CA PRO A 81 4.89 -10.67 30.73
C PRO A 81 4.94 -9.42 29.84
N ARG A 82 4.34 -8.32 30.32
CA ARG A 82 4.45 -7.00 29.67
C ARG A 82 5.91 -6.60 29.49
N GLY A 83 6.26 -6.09 28.32
CA GLY A 83 7.62 -5.62 27.99
C GLY A 83 8.56 -6.72 27.53
N THR A 84 8.16 -7.99 27.60
CA THR A 84 8.99 -9.12 27.20
C THR A 84 8.98 -9.28 25.67
N ALA A 85 10.17 -9.52 25.11
CA ALA A 85 10.31 -9.94 23.73
C ALA A 85 10.00 -11.43 23.61
N PHE A 86 9.30 -11.82 22.54
CA PHE A 86 8.95 -13.21 22.25
C PHE A 86 9.00 -13.45 20.74
N THR A 87 9.18 -14.71 20.36
CA THR A 87 9.19 -15.14 18.96
C THR A 87 8.10 -16.16 18.71
N VAL A 88 7.23 -15.87 17.74
CA VAL A 88 6.21 -16.80 17.27
C VAL A 88 6.70 -17.40 15.96
N ARG A 89 6.64 -18.72 15.81
CA ARG A 89 6.85 -19.37 14.52
C ARG A 89 5.62 -20.17 14.16
N VAL A 90 5.07 -19.88 12.99
CA VAL A 90 3.91 -20.55 12.42
C VAL A 90 4.37 -21.28 11.16
N ALA A 91 4.23 -22.61 11.14
CA ALA A 91 4.44 -23.43 9.95
C ALA A 91 3.08 -23.77 9.33
N TYR A 92 2.98 -23.68 8.02
CA TYR A 92 1.73 -23.88 7.28
C TYR A 92 1.99 -24.27 5.82
N THR A 93 0.98 -24.81 5.15
CA THR A 93 0.97 -24.88 3.69
C THR A 93 0.27 -23.63 3.17
N ALA A 94 0.99 -22.83 2.39
CA ALA A 94 0.42 -21.72 1.63
C ALA A 94 -0.38 -22.26 0.45
N ASP A 95 -1.58 -21.71 0.20
CA ASP A 95 -2.43 -22.09 -0.93
C ASP A 95 -2.66 -20.91 -1.89
N PRO A 96 -1.87 -20.81 -2.99
CA PRO A 96 -2.00 -19.77 -4.00
C PRO A 96 -3.25 -19.87 -4.88
N THR A 97 -4.15 -20.82 -4.63
CA THR A 97 -5.46 -20.88 -5.27
C THR A 97 -6.51 -20.08 -4.51
N GLN A 98 -6.23 -19.73 -3.26
CA GLN A 98 -7.10 -18.91 -2.44
C GLN A 98 -6.84 -17.43 -2.73
N GLY A 99 -7.93 -16.68 -2.84
CA GLY A 99 -7.93 -15.24 -2.98
C GLY A 99 -9.19 -14.68 -2.34
N ARG A 100 -9.34 -13.37 -2.42
CA ARG A 100 -10.55 -12.67 -1.97
C ARG A 100 -11.06 -11.78 -3.08
N HIS A 101 -12.35 -11.53 -3.04
CA HIS A 101 -13.05 -10.69 -3.99
C HIS A 101 -13.74 -9.52 -3.27
N ARG A 102 -13.75 -8.35 -3.90
CA ARG A 102 -14.50 -7.16 -3.49
C ARG A 102 -15.18 -6.52 -4.70
N ASP A 103 -16.28 -5.83 -4.44
CA ASP A 103 -17.05 -5.11 -5.47
C ASP A 103 -16.59 -3.65 -5.63
N ASP A 104 -15.30 -3.37 -5.40
CA ASP A 104 -14.67 -2.04 -5.54
C ASP A 104 -13.39 -2.11 -6.40
N ALA A 105 -12.55 -1.05 -6.39
CA ALA A 105 -11.41 -0.96 -7.32
C ALA A 105 -10.40 -2.12 -7.17
N ILE A 106 -10.25 -2.68 -5.97
CA ILE A 106 -9.33 -3.78 -5.67
C ILE A 106 -10.12 -5.09 -5.61
N GLN A 107 -10.57 -5.54 -6.80
CA GLN A 107 -11.48 -6.67 -6.93
C GLN A 107 -10.88 -7.98 -6.39
N ASP A 108 -9.98 -8.59 -7.14
CA ASP A 108 -9.33 -9.84 -6.75
C ASP A 108 -7.94 -9.57 -6.13
N TYR A 109 -7.74 -10.03 -4.90
CA TYR A 109 -6.51 -9.79 -4.14
C TYR A 109 -6.08 -11.03 -3.32
N GLY A 110 -4.81 -11.02 -2.89
CA GLY A 110 -4.08 -12.14 -2.30
C GLY A 110 -3.00 -12.66 -3.26
N TRP A 111 -3.03 -13.95 -3.56
CA TRP A 111 -2.15 -14.57 -4.55
C TRP A 111 -2.73 -14.41 -5.95
N VAL A 112 -1.99 -13.76 -6.85
CA VAL A 112 -2.35 -13.63 -8.26
C VAL A 112 -1.42 -14.53 -9.09
N PRO A 113 -1.91 -15.64 -9.66
CA PRO A 113 -1.09 -16.53 -10.48
C PRO A 113 -0.82 -15.93 -11.87
N THR A 114 0.42 -16.02 -12.34
CA THR A 114 0.80 -15.71 -13.73
C THR A 114 1.01 -17.00 -14.52
N SER A 115 1.30 -16.89 -15.83
CA SER A 115 1.52 -18.07 -16.69
C SER A 115 2.69 -18.94 -16.23
N ASP A 116 3.72 -18.34 -15.62
CA ASP A 116 4.97 -18.99 -15.20
C ASP A 116 5.28 -18.83 -13.71
N GLY A 117 4.41 -18.15 -12.96
CA GLY A 117 4.73 -17.68 -11.62
C GLY A 117 3.55 -17.15 -10.82
N THR A 118 3.81 -16.11 -10.01
CA THR A 118 2.81 -15.43 -9.19
C THR A 118 3.25 -14.00 -8.86
N VAL A 119 2.28 -13.12 -8.65
CA VAL A 119 2.40 -11.79 -8.06
C VAL A 119 1.50 -11.75 -6.82
N VAL A 120 1.83 -10.90 -5.85
CA VAL A 120 1.03 -10.70 -4.65
C VAL A 120 0.35 -9.33 -4.71
N CYS A 121 -0.94 -9.30 -4.40
CA CYS A 121 -1.73 -8.10 -4.16
C CYS A 121 -2.29 -8.16 -2.73
N ALA A 122 -1.58 -7.57 -1.76
CA ALA A 122 -1.93 -7.75 -0.34
C ALA A 122 -2.90 -6.71 0.21
N GLN A 123 -3.14 -5.59 -0.49
CA GLN A 123 -4.12 -4.59 -0.09
C GLN A 123 -5.54 -5.09 -0.37
N PRO A 124 -6.53 -4.80 0.49
CA PRO A 124 -6.39 -4.08 1.76
C PRO A 124 -6.06 -4.94 2.98
N ASP A 125 -6.50 -6.19 3.02
CA ASP A 125 -6.21 -7.14 4.10
C ASP A 125 -5.89 -8.55 3.56
N GLY A 126 -5.37 -8.63 2.33
CA GLY A 126 -4.98 -9.86 1.66
C GLY A 126 -3.72 -10.51 2.24
N ALA A 127 -2.93 -9.78 3.04
CA ALA A 127 -1.70 -10.29 3.63
C ALA A 127 -1.94 -11.56 4.47
N ARG A 128 -3.08 -11.65 5.17
CA ARG A 128 -3.50 -12.84 5.93
C ARG A 128 -3.62 -14.11 5.08
N MET A 129 -3.87 -13.99 3.77
CA MET A 129 -3.93 -15.10 2.81
C MET A 129 -2.53 -15.59 2.42
N ILE A 130 -1.49 -14.82 2.72
CA ILE A 130 -0.10 -15.07 2.30
C ILE A 130 0.73 -15.52 3.50
N PHE A 131 0.58 -14.85 4.65
CA PHE A 131 1.27 -15.17 5.89
C PHE A 131 0.50 -14.69 7.14
N PRO A 132 0.70 -15.34 8.31
CA PRO A 132 0.19 -14.83 9.58
C PRO A 132 0.75 -13.45 9.90
N ALA A 133 -0.12 -12.45 9.97
CA ALA A 133 0.24 -11.05 10.07
C ALA A 133 -0.46 -10.36 11.24
N ASN A 134 -0.03 -9.14 11.52
CA ASN A 134 -0.80 -8.20 12.32
C ASN A 134 -1.32 -7.15 11.33
N ASP A 135 -2.42 -7.50 10.65
CA ASP A 135 -2.80 -6.98 9.34
C ASP A 135 -3.61 -5.68 9.44
N HIS A 136 -2.94 -4.61 9.88
CA HIS A 136 -3.55 -3.29 10.01
C HIS A 136 -2.59 -2.22 9.48
N PRO A 137 -3.09 -1.19 8.76
CA PRO A 137 -2.23 -0.21 8.09
C PRO A 137 -1.30 0.57 9.03
N SER A 138 -1.69 0.74 10.29
CA SER A 138 -0.84 1.39 11.30
C SER A 138 0.32 0.54 11.80
N LEU A 139 0.27 -0.78 11.59
CA LEU A 139 1.19 -1.74 12.19
C LEU A 139 2.22 -2.15 11.15
N ARG A 140 3.45 -1.69 11.38
CA ARG A 140 4.54 -1.83 10.43
C ARG A 140 5.73 -2.51 11.06
N ALA A 141 6.35 -3.42 10.31
CA ALA A 141 7.58 -4.08 10.71
C ALA A 141 8.45 -4.36 9.47
N PRO A 142 9.77 -4.40 9.63
CA PRO A 142 10.65 -4.86 8.55
C PRO A 142 10.41 -6.36 8.28
N VAL A 143 10.59 -6.76 7.03
CA VAL A 143 10.36 -8.13 6.57
C VAL A 143 11.63 -8.67 5.92
N THR A 144 12.04 -9.87 6.33
CA THR A 144 13.00 -10.69 5.58
C THR A 144 12.23 -11.74 4.81
N PHE A 145 12.49 -11.83 3.51
CA PHE A 145 11.92 -12.85 2.65
C PHE A 145 12.97 -13.89 2.29
N HIS A 146 12.59 -15.15 2.38
CA HIS A 146 13.35 -16.30 1.94
C HIS A 146 12.52 -17.11 0.96
N ILE A 147 12.73 -16.87 -0.32
CA ILE A 147 11.87 -17.42 -1.37
C ILE A 147 12.66 -18.46 -2.14
N THR A 148 12.18 -19.70 -2.18
CA THR A 148 12.83 -20.78 -2.92
C THR A 148 12.08 -21.07 -4.19
N THR A 149 12.73 -20.85 -5.34
CA THR A 149 12.12 -21.04 -6.66
C THR A 149 12.68 -22.28 -7.38
N PRO A 150 11.90 -22.90 -8.29
CA PRO A 150 12.42 -23.83 -9.27
C PRO A 150 13.58 -23.25 -10.11
N PRO A 151 14.41 -24.11 -10.73
CA PRO A 151 15.44 -23.66 -11.66
C PRO A 151 14.85 -22.80 -12.78
N GLY A 152 15.55 -21.72 -13.16
CA GLY A 152 15.16 -20.86 -14.28
C GLY A 152 14.09 -19.80 -13.95
N LEU A 153 13.65 -19.71 -12.69
CA LEU A 153 12.75 -18.65 -12.21
C LEU A 153 13.44 -17.73 -11.21
N SER A 154 13.12 -16.45 -11.30
CA SER A 154 13.53 -15.41 -10.38
C SER A 154 12.47 -15.17 -9.30
N ALA A 155 12.91 -14.69 -8.14
CA ALA A 155 12.01 -14.10 -7.15
C ALA A 155 12.42 -12.66 -6.86
N VAL A 156 11.41 -11.80 -6.68
CA VAL A 156 11.55 -10.45 -6.14
C VAL A 156 10.62 -10.28 -4.96
N ALA A 157 11.04 -9.47 -3.99
CA ALA A 157 10.17 -8.95 -2.94
C ALA A 157 10.55 -7.50 -2.63
N ASN A 158 9.82 -6.87 -1.71
CA ASN A 158 10.14 -5.53 -1.23
C ASN A 158 11.61 -5.39 -0.83
N GLY A 159 12.19 -4.20 -1.09
CA GLY A 159 13.54 -3.86 -0.63
C GLY A 159 14.67 -4.54 -1.42
N ARG A 160 15.72 -4.95 -0.73
CA ARG A 160 17.04 -5.27 -1.32
C ARG A 160 17.22 -6.76 -1.45
N LEU A 161 17.71 -7.21 -2.60
CA LEU A 161 18.29 -8.55 -2.71
C LEU A 161 19.58 -8.61 -1.86
N VAL A 162 19.54 -9.38 -0.78
CA VAL A 162 20.68 -9.63 0.11
C VAL A 162 21.59 -10.69 -0.48
N GLY A 163 21.03 -11.72 -1.11
CA GLY A 163 21.81 -12.76 -1.76
C GLY A 163 20.97 -13.90 -2.31
N THR A 164 21.61 -14.72 -3.14
CA THR A 164 21.04 -15.93 -3.72
C THR A 164 21.90 -17.13 -3.34
N VAL A 165 21.24 -18.25 -3.06
CA VAL A 165 21.90 -19.52 -2.73
C VAL A 165 21.30 -20.62 -3.59
N ARG A 166 22.13 -21.21 -4.45
CA ARG A 166 21.76 -22.39 -5.24
C ARG A 166 21.76 -23.62 -4.34
N ARG A 167 20.65 -24.37 -4.34
CA ARG A 167 20.48 -25.61 -3.58
C ARG A 167 20.93 -26.83 -4.40
N PRO A 168 21.29 -27.95 -3.75
CA PRO A 168 21.72 -29.18 -4.44
C PRO A 168 20.69 -29.76 -5.42
N ASP A 169 19.40 -29.51 -5.17
CA ASP A 169 18.26 -30.07 -5.92
C ASP A 169 17.91 -29.33 -7.22
N GLY A 170 18.59 -28.24 -7.56
CA GLY A 170 18.20 -27.42 -8.72
C GLY A 170 17.74 -26.01 -8.35
N ARG A 171 17.21 -25.84 -7.14
CA ARG A 171 16.40 -24.67 -6.78
C ARG A 171 17.25 -23.52 -6.26
N THR A 172 16.73 -22.30 -6.32
CA THR A 172 17.44 -21.11 -5.84
C THR A 172 16.68 -20.49 -4.69
N ARG A 173 17.36 -20.27 -3.55
CA ARG A 173 16.83 -19.45 -2.45
C ARG A 173 17.27 -18.01 -2.66
N TRP A 174 16.30 -17.12 -2.75
CA TRP A 174 16.46 -15.68 -2.82
C TRP A 174 16.20 -15.08 -1.44
N THR A 175 17.09 -14.22 -0.98
CA THR A 175 16.94 -13.53 0.31
C THR A 175 16.76 -12.05 0.08
N TYR A 176 15.61 -11.49 0.47
CA TYR A 176 15.34 -10.06 0.44
C TYR A 176 15.19 -9.50 1.85
N ASP A 177 15.59 -8.25 2.03
CA ASP A 177 15.30 -7.46 3.24
C ASP A 177 14.55 -6.21 2.80
N SER A 178 13.39 -5.93 3.42
CA SER A 178 12.57 -4.77 3.06
C SER A 178 13.27 -3.43 3.32
N GLU A 179 14.37 -3.43 4.09
CA GLU A 179 15.19 -2.29 4.56
C GLU A 179 14.47 -1.27 5.45
N HIS A 180 13.15 -1.18 5.32
CA HIS A 180 12.27 -0.31 6.06
C HIS A 180 11.08 -1.10 6.59
N PRO A 181 10.48 -0.70 7.72
CA PRO A 181 9.18 -1.21 8.12
C PRO A 181 8.13 -0.91 7.05
N LEU A 182 7.25 -1.88 6.79
CA LEU A 182 6.07 -1.72 5.94
C LEU A 182 4.85 -2.32 6.63
N ALA A 183 3.65 -1.86 6.24
CA ALA A 183 2.41 -2.49 6.63
C ALA A 183 2.22 -3.80 5.85
N ALA A 184 1.48 -4.75 6.41
CA ALA A 184 1.29 -6.06 5.79
C ALA A 184 0.61 -5.95 4.40
N GLN A 185 -0.34 -5.02 4.24
CA GLN A 185 -0.97 -4.70 2.96
C GLN A 185 -0.01 -4.22 1.85
N LEU A 186 1.17 -3.70 2.20
CA LEU A 186 2.17 -3.19 1.26
C LEU A 186 3.23 -4.24 0.86
N VAL A 187 3.07 -5.48 1.34
CA VAL A 187 3.98 -6.56 1.00
C VAL A 187 3.84 -6.89 -0.49
N GLN A 188 4.99 -6.95 -1.16
CA GLN A 188 5.14 -7.40 -2.54
C GLN A 188 6.09 -8.59 -2.59
N LEU A 189 5.66 -9.59 -3.35
CA LEU A 189 6.38 -10.79 -3.72
C LEU A 189 5.95 -11.15 -5.14
N ALA A 190 6.92 -11.36 -6.03
CA ALA A 190 6.66 -11.96 -7.32
C ALA A 190 7.69 -13.02 -7.67
N ILE A 191 7.24 -14.06 -8.36
CA ILE A 191 8.04 -15.17 -8.87
C ILE A 191 7.68 -15.33 -10.34
N GLY A 192 8.68 -15.54 -11.20
CA GLY A 192 8.48 -15.65 -12.64
C GLY A 192 9.80 -15.52 -13.41
N LYS A 193 9.71 -15.46 -14.73
CA LYS A 193 10.83 -15.10 -15.60
C LYS A 193 10.88 -13.59 -15.76
N PHE A 194 11.83 -12.97 -15.07
CA PHE A 194 11.98 -11.53 -15.05
C PHE A 194 13.36 -11.10 -15.52
N THR A 195 13.35 -10.01 -16.26
CA THR A 195 14.50 -9.14 -16.51
C THR A 195 14.48 -8.00 -15.50
N PHE A 196 15.62 -7.77 -14.85
CA PHE A 196 15.81 -6.64 -13.94
C PHE A 196 16.43 -5.48 -14.72
N VAL A 197 15.75 -4.33 -14.74
CA VAL A 197 16.26 -3.13 -15.42
C VAL A 197 16.66 -2.10 -14.36
N ASP A 198 17.96 -1.91 -14.19
CA ASP A 198 18.51 -0.96 -13.23
C ASP A 198 18.70 0.43 -13.86
N SER A 199 18.28 1.46 -13.14
CA SER A 199 18.54 2.87 -13.47
C SER A 199 18.82 3.68 -12.19
N ARG A 200 18.97 5.00 -12.33
CA ARG A 200 19.24 5.89 -11.20
C ARG A 200 18.29 7.09 -11.22
N GLY A 201 17.61 7.28 -10.11
CA GLY A 201 16.84 8.49 -9.83
C GLY A 201 17.70 9.65 -9.30
N PRO A 202 17.04 10.73 -8.84
CA PRO A 202 17.69 11.89 -8.24
C PRO A 202 18.72 11.52 -7.18
N ARG A 203 19.88 12.20 -7.20
CA ARG A 203 21.00 11.98 -6.25
C ARG A 203 21.51 10.53 -6.22
N GLY A 204 21.33 9.79 -7.31
CA GLY A 204 21.84 8.43 -7.46
C GLY A 204 20.99 7.35 -6.78
N LEU A 205 19.75 7.68 -6.39
CA LEU A 205 18.78 6.74 -5.85
C LEU A 205 18.67 5.50 -6.76
N PRO A 206 18.95 4.28 -6.26
CA PRO A 206 18.76 3.07 -7.05
C PRO A 206 17.30 2.90 -7.46
N VAL A 207 17.07 2.73 -8.75
CA VAL A 207 15.77 2.35 -9.32
C VAL A 207 15.95 0.99 -9.99
N ARG A 208 15.07 0.03 -9.68
CA ARG A 208 15.12 -1.31 -10.27
C ARG A 208 13.73 -1.77 -10.66
N ASP A 209 13.48 -1.76 -11.96
CA ASP A 209 12.26 -2.31 -12.52
C ASP A 209 12.38 -3.83 -12.63
N VAL A 210 11.26 -4.53 -12.45
CA VAL A 210 11.14 -5.97 -12.62
C VAL A 210 10.12 -6.21 -13.70
N VAL A 211 10.60 -6.71 -14.85
CA VAL A 211 9.80 -6.78 -16.06
C VAL A 211 9.80 -8.22 -16.57
N PRO A 212 8.64 -8.82 -16.86
CA PRO A 212 8.56 -10.08 -17.56
C PRO A 212 9.36 -10.03 -18.87
N ASP A 213 10.11 -11.09 -19.18
CA ASP A 213 11.10 -11.07 -20.28
C ASP A 213 10.50 -10.62 -21.64
N GLY A 214 9.23 -10.94 -21.88
CA GLY A 214 8.50 -10.58 -23.10
C GLY A 214 8.03 -9.12 -23.18
N LEU A 215 8.07 -8.36 -22.08
CA LEU A 215 7.52 -7.00 -21.98
C LEU A 215 8.58 -5.91 -21.83
N VAL A 216 9.87 -6.26 -21.82
CA VAL A 216 10.97 -5.31 -21.55
C VAL A 216 10.95 -4.13 -22.52
N THR A 217 10.85 -4.41 -23.83
CA THR A 217 10.83 -3.39 -24.88
C THR A 217 9.50 -2.63 -24.88
N ASP A 218 8.38 -3.35 -24.85
CA ASP A 218 7.05 -2.75 -25.05
C ASP A 218 6.65 -1.79 -23.93
N THR A 219 7.15 -2.02 -22.71
CA THR A 219 6.88 -1.15 -21.56
C THR A 219 7.98 -0.10 -21.32
N GLU A 220 9.04 -0.08 -22.13
CA GLU A 220 10.21 0.78 -21.93
C GLU A 220 9.87 2.27 -21.94
N GLU A 221 9.02 2.68 -22.88
CA GLU A 221 8.71 4.08 -23.13
C GLU A 221 8.29 4.80 -21.85
N TYR A 222 7.35 4.24 -21.09
CA TYR A 222 6.82 4.89 -19.89
C TYR A 222 7.56 4.49 -18.61
N ARG A 223 7.95 3.21 -18.45
CA ARG A 223 8.68 2.80 -17.22
C ARG A 223 10.00 3.57 -17.05
N SER A 224 10.65 3.92 -18.17
CA SER A 224 11.92 4.67 -18.18
C SER A 224 11.79 6.11 -17.69
N LEU A 225 10.56 6.65 -17.57
CA LEU A 225 10.27 7.99 -17.05
C LEU A 225 10.30 8.07 -15.51
N THR A 226 10.36 6.93 -14.82
CA THR A 226 10.38 6.84 -13.36
C THR A 226 11.37 7.81 -12.67
N PRO A 227 12.64 7.97 -13.14
CA PRO A 227 13.56 8.96 -12.58
C PRO A 227 13.07 10.42 -12.66
N ASP A 228 12.36 10.78 -13.72
CA ASP A 228 11.83 12.13 -13.93
C ASP A 228 10.60 12.38 -13.06
N HIS A 229 9.71 11.38 -12.92
CA HIS A 229 8.60 11.42 -11.98
C HIS A 229 9.09 11.57 -10.53
N LEU A 230 10.12 10.82 -10.14
CA LEU A 230 10.82 10.98 -8.85
C LEU A 230 11.33 12.41 -8.67
N ALA A 231 12.00 12.97 -9.68
CA ALA A 231 12.51 14.33 -9.61
C ALA A 231 11.38 15.37 -9.47
N TRP A 232 10.26 15.15 -10.15
CA TRP A 232 9.09 16.03 -10.13
C TRP A 232 8.39 16.01 -8.76
N LEU A 233 8.18 14.83 -8.17
CA LEU A 233 7.61 14.69 -6.83
C LEU A 233 8.56 15.20 -5.75
N GLU A 234 9.87 14.95 -5.85
CA GLU A 234 10.84 15.47 -4.88
C GLU A 234 10.89 17.00 -4.84
N ARG A 235 10.72 17.64 -6.01
CA ARG A 235 10.60 19.09 -6.07
C ARG A 235 9.39 19.63 -5.33
N ARG A 236 8.34 18.83 -5.08
CA ARG A 236 7.10 19.27 -4.39
C ARG A 236 7.04 18.78 -2.95
N LEU A 237 7.23 17.49 -2.73
CA LEU A 237 7.09 16.82 -1.44
C LEU A 237 8.39 16.77 -0.65
N GLY A 238 9.53 17.02 -1.29
CA GLY A 238 10.86 16.87 -0.68
C GLY A 238 11.47 15.48 -0.93
N PRO A 239 12.65 15.18 -0.36
CA PRO A 239 13.43 14.00 -0.72
C PRO A 239 12.65 12.70 -0.59
N TYR A 240 12.85 11.77 -1.55
CA TYR A 240 12.22 10.46 -1.53
C TYR A 240 12.49 9.71 -0.20
N PRO A 241 11.47 9.10 0.42
CA PRO A 241 11.59 8.64 1.80
C PRO A 241 12.34 7.32 1.99
N PHE A 242 12.53 6.52 0.93
CA PHE A 242 13.14 5.18 0.98
C PHE A 242 14.50 5.09 0.28
N ARG A 243 15.15 3.94 0.41
CA ARG A 243 16.51 3.68 -0.12
C ARG A 243 16.55 3.29 -1.59
N ARG A 244 15.43 2.85 -2.16
CA ARG A 244 15.28 2.49 -3.58
C ARG A 244 13.82 2.55 -3.99
N TYR A 245 13.60 2.59 -5.29
CA TYR A 245 12.28 2.47 -5.91
C TYR A 245 12.37 1.50 -7.10
N GLY A 246 11.23 1.21 -7.72
CA GLY A 246 11.13 0.50 -8.99
C GLY A 246 9.68 0.14 -9.27
N VAL A 247 9.41 -0.31 -10.50
CA VAL A 247 8.10 -0.85 -10.86
C VAL A 247 8.19 -2.35 -11.18
N LEU A 248 7.19 -3.11 -10.75
CA LEU A 248 6.95 -4.49 -11.17
C LEU A 248 5.85 -4.49 -12.23
N VAL A 249 6.18 -4.91 -13.44
CA VAL A 249 5.18 -5.07 -14.51
C VAL A 249 4.45 -6.40 -14.31
N GLY A 250 3.15 -6.33 -14.05
CA GLY A 250 2.27 -7.47 -13.94
C GLY A 250 1.81 -7.97 -15.31
N ASP A 251 2.37 -9.08 -15.76
CA ASP A 251 1.92 -9.80 -16.98
C ASP A 251 0.75 -10.74 -16.68
N THR A 252 -0.34 -10.15 -16.20
CA THR A 252 -1.62 -10.81 -15.93
C THR A 252 -2.72 -9.75 -15.91
N ASP A 253 -3.97 -10.19 -15.86
CA ASP A 253 -5.14 -9.31 -15.80
C ASP A 253 -5.29 -8.74 -14.38
N LEU A 254 -4.28 -7.98 -13.94
CA LEU A 254 -4.33 -7.25 -12.68
C LEU A 254 -5.42 -6.18 -12.80
N PRO A 255 -6.40 -6.14 -11.88
CA PRO A 255 -7.49 -5.18 -11.97
C PRO A 255 -7.03 -3.75 -11.69
N VAL A 256 -5.93 -3.58 -10.95
CA VAL A 256 -5.44 -2.27 -10.50
C VAL A 256 -3.94 -2.32 -10.22
N ALA A 257 -3.29 -1.16 -10.33
CA ALA A 257 -1.97 -0.92 -9.79
C ALA A 257 -2.00 -0.86 -8.26
N LEU A 258 -0.86 -1.16 -7.62
CA LEU A 258 -0.71 -1.05 -6.16
C LEU A 258 0.65 -0.47 -5.80
N GLU A 259 0.65 0.32 -4.74
CA GLU A 259 1.73 1.18 -4.30
C GLU A 259 2.85 0.43 -3.54
N THR A 260 2.89 -0.89 -3.64
CA THR A 260 3.58 -1.76 -2.69
C THR A 260 5.03 -1.33 -2.38
N GLN A 261 5.31 -0.93 -1.14
CA GLN A 261 6.59 -0.34 -0.70
C GLN A 261 7.81 -1.28 -0.86
N SER A 262 8.83 -1.08 -1.68
CA SER A 262 9.22 0.06 -2.50
C SER A 262 9.34 -0.34 -3.98
N LEU A 263 8.38 -1.14 -4.44
CA LEU A 263 8.30 -1.77 -5.75
C LEU A 263 6.82 -1.77 -6.16
N SER A 264 6.32 -0.67 -6.71
CA SER A 264 4.92 -0.57 -7.11
C SER A 264 4.62 -1.58 -8.21
N VAL A 265 3.48 -2.26 -8.14
CA VAL A 265 3.05 -3.18 -9.20
C VAL A 265 2.07 -2.46 -10.12
N LEU A 266 2.27 -2.63 -11.42
CA LEU A 266 1.44 -2.01 -12.46
C LEU A 266 0.91 -3.12 -13.37
N PRO A 267 -0.39 -3.13 -13.72
CA PRO A 267 -0.88 -3.90 -14.86
C PRO A 267 -0.06 -3.52 -16.10
N ARG A 268 0.29 -4.49 -16.95
CA ARG A 268 1.02 -4.18 -18.18
C ARG A 268 0.26 -3.18 -19.06
N ASP A 269 -1.07 -3.24 -19.07
CA ASP A 269 -1.92 -2.43 -19.96
C ASP A 269 -1.82 -0.93 -19.60
N ASP A 270 -1.56 -0.61 -18.32
CA ASP A 270 -1.26 0.76 -17.86
C ASP A 270 0.03 1.34 -18.47
N LEU A 271 0.92 0.48 -18.97
CA LEU A 271 2.20 0.85 -19.59
C LEU A 271 2.20 0.67 -21.11
N LEU A 272 1.10 0.19 -21.69
CA LEU A 272 0.95 -0.03 -23.13
C LEU A 272 -0.06 0.94 -23.78
N GLY A 273 -0.75 1.73 -22.95
CA GLY A 273 -1.75 2.70 -23.39
C GLY A 273 -1.17 4.03 -23.87
N ASP A 274 -1.96 5.09 -23.77
CA ASP A 274 -1.50 6.43 -24.07
C ASP A 274 -0.60 6.98 -22.97
N ARG A 275 0.22 7.95 -23.36
CA ARG A 275 1.22 8.56 -22.49
C ARG A 275 0.63 9.24 -21.27
N VAL A 276 -0.51 9.92 -21.41
CA VAL A 276 -1.08 10.71 -20.30
C VAL A 276 -1.58 9.77 -19.22
N ASP A 277 -2.30 8.71 -19.58
CA ASP A 277 -2.80 7.72 -18.63
C ASP A 277 -1.67 6.91 -17.99
N ALA A 278 -0.66 6.50 -18.77
CA ALA A 278 0.48 5.75 -18.25
C ALA A 278 1.31 6.57 -17.24
N GLU A 279 1.64 7.82 -17.57
CA GLU A 279 2.36 8.71 -16.64
C GLU A 279 1.51 9.05 -15.41
N ARG A 280 0.19 9.23 -15.56
CA ARG A 280 -0.73 9.47 -14.45
C ARG A 280 -0.68 8.31 -13.45
N ASN A 281 -0.83 7.07 -13.90
CA ASN A 281 -0.80 5.90 -13.04
C ASN A 281 0.58 5.74 -12.37
N LEU A 282 1.68 5.94 -13.12
CA LEU A 282 3.04 5.92 -12.55
C LEU A 282 3.24 6.95 -11.43
N VAL A 283 2.74 8.18 -11.62
CA VAL A 283 2.84 9.25 -10.64
C VAL A 283 1.92 9.00 -9.44
N HIS A 284 0.73 8.42 -9.62
CA HIS A 284 -0.17 8.01 -8.54
C HIS A 284 0.54 7.02 -7.62
N GLU A 285 1.03 5.91 -8.17
CA GLU A 285 1.71 4.86 -7.40
C GLU A 285 2.99 5.35 -6.72
N LEU A 286 3.73 6.24 -7.39
CA LEU A 286 4.95 6.79 -6.81
C LEU A 286 4.65 7.80 -5.68
N THR A 287 3.55 8.56 -5.77
CA THR A 287 3.17 9.54 -4.74
C THR A 287 2.91 8.86 -3.40
N HIS A 288 2.33 7.65 -3.42
CA HIS A 288 2.05 6.88 -2.22
C HIS A 288 3.29 6.60 -1.34
N HIS A 289 4.48 6.61 -1.93
CA HIS A 289 5.71 6.44 -1.16
C HIS A 289 5.92 7.56 -0.13
N TRP A 290 5.43 8.77 -0.39
CA TRP A 290 5.35 9.83 0.63
C TRP A 290 4.08 9.68 1.50
N THR A 291 2.93 9.44 0.88
CA THR A 291 1.60 9.45 1.52
C THR A 291 0.89 8.10 1.38
N GLY A 292 0.89 7.28 2.43
CA GLY A 292 0.40 5.90 2.40
C GLY A 292 1.45 4.93 2.96
N ASP A 293 2.68 5.03 2.45
CA ASP A 293 3.80 4.18 2.88
C ASP A 293 4.61 4.80 4.02
N SER A 294 5.28 5.93 3.72
CA SER A 294 6.14 6.60 4.69
C SER A 294 5.32 7.24 5.80
N VAL A 295 4.33 8.05 5.42
CA VAL A 295 3.25 8.49 6.30
C VAL A 295 2.10 7.49 6.19
N ALA A 296 2.11 6.50 7.07
CA ALA A 296 1.08 5.46 7.06
C ALA A 296 -0.23 5.95 7.68
N ILE A 297 -1.36 5.52 7.13
CA ILE A 297 -2.68 5.86 7.68
C ILE A 297 -2.90 5.14 9.03
N ARG A 298 -3.52 5.83 9.99
CA ARG A 298 -3.80 5.27 11.30
C ARG A 298 -4.89 4.21 11.28
N ARG A 299 -5.86 4.34 10.39
CA ARG A 299 -6.99 3.45 10.21
C ARG A 299 -7.59 3.71 8.84
N TRP A 300 -8.45 2.81 8.39
CA TRP A 300 -9.08 2.90 7.07
C TRP A 300 -9.93 4.17 6.84
N SER A 301 -10.51 4.78 7.89
CA SER A 301 -11.19 6.07 7.73
C SER A 301 -10.25 7.26 7.48
N ASP A 302 -8.94 7.06 7.59
CA ASP A 302 -7.93 8.02 7.18
C ASP A 302 -7.40 7.75 5.74
N LEU A 303 -7.98 6.81 4.98
CA LEU A 303 -7.52 6.41 3.63
C LEU A 303 -7.48 7.57 2.63
N TRP A 304 -8.37 8.56 2.78
CA TRP A 304 -8.38 9.76 1.95
C TRP A 304 -7.03 10.53 1.97
N LEU A 305 -6.22 10.39 3.04
CA LEU A 305 -4.86 10.96 3.14
C LEU A 305 -3.81 10.20 2.33
N SER A 306 -4.12 8.99 1.86
CA SER A 306 -3.29 8.21 0.96
C SER A 306 -3.76 8.46 -0.47
N GLU A 307 -5.01 8.08 -0.75
CA GLU A 307 -5.59 8.09 -2.10
C GLU A 307 -5.90 9.48 -2.62
N GLY A 308 -6.39 10.38 -1.76
CA GLY A 308 -6.64 11.77 -2.14
C GLY A 308 -5.35 12.50 -2.50
N HIS A 309 -4.26 12.25 -1.77
CA HIS A 309 -2.94 12.81 -2.07
C HIS A 309 -2.38 12.26 -3.38
N ALA A 310 -2.39 10.94 -3.56
CA ALA A 310 -1.94 10.31 -4.80
C ALA A 310 -2.74 10.84 -6.01
N ARG A 311 -4.07 10.84 -5.91
CA ARG A 311 -4.99 11.38 -6.92
C ARG A 311 -4.79 12.87 -7.16
N PHE A 312 -4.47 13.67 -6.15
CA PHE A 312 -4.19 15.09 -6.33
C PHE A 312 -2.91 15.32 -7.16
N TYR A 313 -1.81 14.63 -6.83
CA TYR A 313 -0.53 14.83 -7.52
C TYR A 313 -0.50 14.23 -8.93
N GLU A 314 -1.19 13.10 -9.19
CA GLU A 314 -1.30 12.58 -10.56
C GLU A 314 -2.12 13.50 -11.47
N ARG A 315 -3.20 14.13 -10.96
CA ARG A 315 -3.96 15.13 -11.72
C ARG A 315 -3.17 16.42 -11.95
N LEU A 316 -2.42 16.89 -10.95
CA LEU A 316 -1.51 18.03 -11.10
C LEU A 316 -0.40 17.75 -12.12
N TYR A 317 0.15 16.53 -12.11
CA TYR A 317 1.13 16.12 -13.11
C TYR A 317 0.52 16.12 -14.51
N SER A 318 -0.67 15.52 -14.66
CA SER A 318 -1.39 15.44 -15.93
C SER A 318 -1.65 16.83 -16.53
N ASP A 319 -2.13 17.79 -15.73
CA ASP A 319 -2.35 19.19 -16.14
C ASP A 319 -1.07 19.85 -16.69
N GLU A 320 0.06 19.63 -16.02
CA GLU A 320 1.37 20.18 -16.44
C GLU A 320 1.97 19.50 -17.68
N HIS A 321 1.48 18.31 -18.06
CA HIS A 321 2.07 17.46 -19.10
C HIS A 321 1.10 17.15 -20.26
N GLY A 322 0.11 18.02 -20.46
CA GLY A 322 -0.77 17.98 -21.65
C GLY A 322 -2.03 17.12 -21.50
N GLY A 323 -2.36 16.72 -20.28
CA GLY A 323 -3.65 16.14 -19.93
C GLY A 323 -4.76 17.19 -19.75
N VAL A 324 -5.90 16.74 -19.22
CA VAL A 324 -7.03 17.63 -18.88
C VAL A 324 -6.64 18.52 -17.71
N SER A 325 -7.06 19.79 -17.75
CA SER A 325 -6.66 20.73 -16.69
C SER A 325 -7.17 20.33 -15.32
N MET A 326 -6.36 20.58 -14.28
CA MET A 326 -6.69 20.27 -12.90
C MET A 326 -8.03 20.92 -12.50
N GLU A 327 -8.22 22.18 -12.86
CA GLU A 327 -9.47 22.92 -12.60
C GLU A 327 -10.68 22.23 -13.24
N SER A 328 -10.58 21.78 -14.50
CA SER A 328 -11.69 21.11 -15.18
C SER A 328 -12.03 19.78 -14.53
N VAL A 329 -11.03 18.99 -14.14
CA VAL A 329 -11.26 17.70 -13.46
C VAL A 329 -11.88 17.93 -12.09
N MET A 330 -11.37 18.89 -11.31
CA MET A 330 -11.90 19.21 -9.98
C MET A 330 -13.31 19.80 -10.04
N ARG A 331 -13.63 20.55 -11.11
CA ARG A 331 -15.00 20.98 -11.36
C ARG A 331 -15.94 19.80 -11.58
N SER A 332 -15.58 18.88 -12.48
CA SER A 332 -16.40 17.69 -12.72
C SER A 332 -16.54 16.78 -11.50
N ALA A 333 -15.50 16.73 -10.65
CA ALA A 333 -15.58 16.05 -9.36
C ALA A 333 -16.51 16.79 -8.39
N TYR A 334 -16.46 18.12 -8.34
CA TYR A 334 -17.34 18.95 -7.51
C TYR A 334 -18.80 18.79 -7.90
N GLU A 335 -19.11 18.84 -9.20
CA GLU A 335 -20.47 18.66 -9.73
C GLU A 335 -21.09 17.33 -9.23
N GLN A 336 -20.33 16.24 -9.20
CA GLN A 336 -20.81 14.92 -8.75
C GLN A 336 -20.66 14.66 -7.24
N HIS A 337 -20.02 15.57 -6.49
CA HIS A 337 -19.51 15.24 -5.16
C HIS A 337 -20.62 14.93 -4.14
N ASP A 338 -21.79 15.55 -4.25
CA ASP A 338 -22.94 15.24 -3.38
C ASP A 338 -23.52 13.86 -3.68
N GLN A 339 -23.56 13.44 -4.96
CA GLN A 339 -23.96 12.09 -5.34
C GLN A 339 -23.02 11.06 -4.72
N TRP A 340 -21.70 11.27 -4.83
CA TRP A 340 -20.73 10.35 -4.24
C TRP A 340 -20.81 10.30 -2.71
N ARG A 341 -21.13 11.42 -2.03
CA ARG A 341 -21.36 11.42 -0.57
C ARG A 341 -22.57 10.59 -0.20
N HIS A 342 -23.64 10.67 -0.99
CA HIS A 342 -24.85 9.89 -0.81
C HIS A 342 -24.56 8.38 -0.95
N ASP A 343 -23.84 7.99 -2.00
CA ASP A 343 -23.63 6.58 -2.34
C ASP A 343 -22.51 5.93 -1.50
N GLU A 344 -21.47 6.69 -1.14
CA GLU A 344 -20.21 6.14 -0.63
C GLU A 344 -19.78 6.68 0.75
N GLY A 345 -20.57 7.60 1.32
CA GLY A 345 -20.26 8.35 2.53
C GLY A 345 -19.25 9.47 2.30
N ALA A 346 -19.02 10.32 3.30
CA ALA A 346 -18.04 11.42 3.22
C ALA A 346 -16.58 10.90 3.13
N PRO A 347 -15.61 11.69 2.62
CA PRO A 347 -14.22 11.25 2.42
C PRO A 347 -13.58 10.51 3.61
N ALA A 348 -13.78 11.01 4.83
CA ALA A 348 -13.20 10.44 6.05
C ALA A 348 -14.12 9.44 6.77
N GLU A 349 -15.20 8.97 6.11
CA GLU A 349 -16.18 8.03 6.66
C GLU A 349 -16.47 6.82 5.74
N PRO A 350 -15.44 6.11 5.24
CA PRO A 350 -15.66 4.89 4.45
C PRO A 350 -16.29 3.79 5.30
N THR A 351 -17.09 2.98 4.63
CA THR A 351 -17.51 1.66 5.11
C THR A 351 -16.61 0.59 4.51
N ASP A 352 -16.82 -0.66 4.90
CA ASP A 352 -16.10 -1.78 4.30
C ASP A 352 -16.38 -1.95 2.80
N ALA A 353 -17.61 -1.66 2.36
CA ALA A 353 -18.04 -1.79 0.96
C ALA A 353 -17.63 -0.60 0.09
N THR A 354 -17.30 0.54 0.72
CA THR A 354 -17.05 1.82 0.02
C THR A 354 -15.61 2.30 0.15
N LEU A 355 -14.70 1.38 0.52
CA LEU A 355 -13.33 1.71 0.88
C LEU A 355 -12.52 2.23 -0.31
N PHE A 356 -12.55 1.55 -1.46
CA PHE A 356 -11.84 1.97 -2.69
C PHE A 356 -12.82 2.35 -3.79
N LYS A 357 -13.60 3.39 -3.52
CA LYS A 357 -14.57 3.99 -4.44
C LYS A 357 -14.22 5.45 -4.74
N VAL A 358 -14.84 6.05 -5.75
CA VAL A 358 -14.44 7.35 -6.33
C VAL A 358 -14.35 8.47 -5.30
N MET A 359 -15.15 8.44 -4.25
CA MET A 359 -15.07 9.39 -3.13
C MET A 359 -13.70 9.38 -2.45
N ARG A 360 -13.04 8.23 -2.33
CA ARG A 360 -11.72 8.11 -1.68
C ARG A 360 -10.57 8.54 -2.59
N TYR A 361 -10.83 8.64 -3.89
CA TYR A 361 -9.91 9.14 -4.90
C TYR A 361 -10.27 10.59 -5.28
N ASP A 362 -11.04 10.79 -6.36
CA ASP A 362 -11.36 12.11 -6.92
C ASP A 362 -12.09 13.01 -5.91
N GLY A 363 -13.00 12.45 -5.10
CA GLY A 363 -13.66 13.22 -4.03
C GLY A 363 -12.68 13.71 -2.95
N SER A 364 -11.66 12.92 -2.63
CA SER A 364 -10.65 13.28 -1.64
C SER A 364 -9.59 14.24 -2.21
N ALA A 365 -9.24 14.09 -3.49
CA ALA A 365 -8.42 15.07 -4.20
C ALA A 365 -9.10 16.43 -4.29
N LEU A 366 -10.43 16.47 -4.42
CA LEU A 366 -11.22 17.70 -4.39
C LEU A 366 -11.10 18.42 -3.03
N VAL A 367 -11.04 17.69 -1.91
CA VAL A 367 -10.80 18.30 -0.59
C VAL A 367 -9.44 18.98 -0.53
N LEU A 368 -8.39 18.37 -1.09
CA LEU A 368 -7.06 18.96 -1.16
C LEU A 368 -7.02 20.17 -2.10
N PHE A 369 -7.74 20.12 -3.22
CA PHE A 369 -7.92 21.25 -4.12
C PHE A 369 -8.63 22.42 -3.42
N ALA A 370 -9.74 22.16 -2.73
CA ALA A 370 -10.45 23.17 -1.94
C ALA A 370 -9.56 23.77 -0.83
N LEU A 371 -8.74 22.95 -0.19
CA LEU A 371 -7.74 23.42 0.78
C LEU A 371 -6.72 24.34 0.11
N ARG A 372 -6.18 23.96 -1.06
CA ARG A 372 -5.25 24.80 -1.83
C ARG A 372 -5.86 26.15 -2.20
N GLU A 373 -7.11 26.18 -2.65
CA GLU A 373 -7.84 27.42 -2.95
C GLU A 373 -8.08 28.27 -1.70
N LYS A 374 -8.36 27.62 -0.56
CA LYS A 374 -8.59 28.31 0.73
C LYS A 374 -7.34 29.00 1.27
N VAL A 375 -6.18 28.33 1.25
CA VAL A 375 -4.95 28.82 1.91
C VAL A 375 -3.94 29.45 0.94
N GLY A 376 -4.18 29.30 -0.37
CA GLY A 376 -3.27 29.68 -1.44
C GLY A 376 -2.19 28.64 -1.69
N ALA A 377 -1.71 28.57 -2.95
CA ALA A 377 -0.78 27.55 -3.42
C ALA A 377 0.53 27.48 -2.59
N GLU A 378 1.12 28.63 -2.24
CA GLU A 378 2.38 28.64 -1.47
C GLU A 378 2.22 28.03 -0.07
N THR A 379 1.11 28.34 0.62
CA THR A 379 0.82 27.78 1.94
C THR A 379 0.49 26.30 1.84
N PHE A 380 -0.28 25.90 0.82
CA PHE A 380 -0.59 24.50 0.56
C PHE A 380 0.67 23.66 0.34
N GLU A 381 1.60 24.12 -0.50
CA GLU A 381 2.89 23.44 -0.70
C GLU A 381 3.69 23.30 0.61
N LYS A 382 3.64 24.31 1.49
CA LYS A 382 4.26 24.23 2.83
C LYS A 382 3.57 23.19 3.71
N ILE A 383 2.24 23.09 3.67
CA ILE A 383 1.46 22.08 4.41
C ILE A 383 1.87 20.68 3.95
N GLU A 384 1.88 20.46 2.64
CA GLU A 384 2.18 19.17 2.03
C GLU A 384 3.60 18.71 2.36
N ARG A 385 4.60 19.60 2.23
CA ARG A 385 5.97 19.30 2.66
C ARG A 385 6.09 19.03 4.15
N ALA A 386 5.42 19.82 4.98
CA ALA A 386 5.46 19.64 6.43
C ALA A 386 4.83 18.31 6.83
N TRP A 387 3.72 17.92 6.18
CA TRP A 387 3.05 16.64 6.40
C TRP A 387 3.99 15.45 6.19
N VAL A 388 4.60 15.36 5.01
CA VAL A 388 5.47 14.23 4.65
C VAL A 388 6.81 14.26 5.39
N THR A 389 7.25 15.43 5.86
CA THR A 389 8.49 15.58 6.63
C THR A 389 8.30 15.23 8.10
N GLU A 390 7.28 15.77 8.77
CA GLU A 390 7.06 15.59 10.22
C GLU A 390 6.56 14.18 10.58
N TYR A 391 5.81 13.56 9.67
CA TYR A 391 5.29 12.21 9.85
C TYR A 391 6.06 11.14 9.08
N ARG A 392 7.23 11.47 8.51
CA ARG A 392 8.09 10.52 7.80
C ARG A 392 8.35 9.27 8.64
N GLY A 393 8.00 8.11 8.10
CA GLY A 393 8.17 6.83 8.79
C GLY A 393 7.27 6.66 10.01
N ARG A 394 6.19 7.44 10.16
CA ARG A 394 5.23 7.37 11.28
C ARG A 394 3.83 7.09 10.77
N THR A 395 2.94 6.77 11.71
CA THR A 395 1.52 6.62 11.46
C THR A 395 0.80 7.90 11.87
N ALA A 396 -0.05 8.43 10.99
CA ALA A 396 -0.81 9.65 11.21
C ALA A 396 -2.24 9.50 10.67
N GLY A 397 -3.12 10.41 11.04
CA GLY A 397 -4.51 10.39 10.58
C GLY A 397 -5.11 11.78 10.47
N THR A 398 -6.40 11.86 10.15
CA THR A 398 -7.09 13.09 9.75
C THR A 398 -6.88 14.23 10.74
N ARG A 399 -7.01 13.98 12.04
CA ARG A 399 -6.79 15.00 13.08
C ARG A 399 -5.37 15.56 13.08
N ASP A 400 -4.37 14.72 12.82
CA ASP A 400 -2.97 15.14 12.75
C ASP A 400 -2.73 16.06 11.55
N PHE A 401 -3.31 15.70 10.39
CA PHE A 401 -3.24 16.51 9.18
C PHE A 401 -3.92 17.88 9.38
N VAL A 402 -5.16 17.90 9.89
CA VAL A 402 -5.88 19.16 10.17
C VAL A 402 -5.12 20.04 11.15
N THR A 403 -4.55 19.45 12.21
CA THR A 403 -3.75 20.19 13.21
C THR A 403 -2.49 20.78 12.57
N LEU A 404 -1.78 20.00 11.75
CA LEU A 404 -0.58 20.45 11.05
C LEU A 404 -0.91 21.55 10.03
N ALA A 405 -1.94 21.34 9.21
CA ALA A 405 -2.39 22.29 8.22
C ALA A 405 -2.76 23.63 8.86
N SER A 406 -3.51 23.61 9.96
CA SER A 406 -3.89 24.80 10.72
C SER A 406 -2.67 25.55 11.24
N ARG A 407 -1.71 24.82 11.81
CA ARG A 407 -0.46 25.40 12.34
C ARG A 407 0.36 26.06 11.23
N VAL A 408 0.49 25.42 10.07
CA VAL A 408 1.27 25.94 8.94
C VAL A 408 0.56 27.13 8.27
N ALA A 409 -0.76 27.10 8.17
CA ALA A 409 -1.56 28.20 7.61
C ALA A 409 -1.66 29.41 8.57
N GLY A 410 -1.44 29.21 9.87
CA GLY A 410 -1.55 30.27 10.87
C GLY A 410 -3.00 30.60 11.26
N GLU A 411 -3.96 29.77 10.87
CA GLU A 411 -5.38 29.87 11.24
C GLU A 411 -5.96 28.49 11.57
N ASP A 412 -7.04 28.42 12.36
CA ASP A 412 -7.73 27.15 12.62
C ASP A 412 -8.53 26.73 11.39
N LEU A 413 -8.07 25.67 10.71
CA LEU A 413 -8.72 25.11 9.53
C LEU A 413 -9.76 24.06 9.88
N THR A 414 -9.97 23.74 11.17
CA THR A 414 -10.97 22.74 11.60
C THR A 414 -12.38 23.10 11.12
N PRO A 415 -12.88 24.34 11.27
CA PRO A 415 -14.22 24.71 10.78
C PRO A 415 -14.36 24.62 9.25
N PHE A 416 -13.24 24.75 8.52
CA PHE A 416 -13.23 24.60 7.07
C PHE A 416 -13.19 23.12 6.66
N LEU A 417 -12.23 22.33 7.16
CA LEU A 417 -12.00 20.95 6.72
C LEU A 417 -13.05 19.97 7.24
N ASN A 418 -13.65 20.20 8.42
CA ASN A 418 -14.62 19.25 8.98
C ASN A 418 -15.83 19.01 8.05
N PRO A 419 -16.52 20.05 7.52
CA PRO A 419 -17.59 19.85 6.54
C PRO A 419 -17.15 19.12 5.27
N TRP A 420 -15.95 19.41 4.75
CA TRP A 420 -15.42 18.69 3.57
C TRP A 420 -15.20 17.19 3.86
N LEU A 421 -14.71 16.85 5.04
CA LEU A 421 -14.31 15.49 5.39
C LEU A 421 -15.43 14.62 5.95
N TYR A 422 -16.41 15.22 6.62
CA TYR A 422 -17.46 14.53 7.39
C TYR A 422 -18.89 15.03 7.07
N GLY A 423 -19.04 16.06 6.24
CA GLY A 423 -20.34 16.61 5.90
C GLY A 423 -21.11 15.72 4.91
N ALA A 424 -22.43 15.69 5.07
CA ALA A 424 -23.33 15.04 4.10
C ALA A 424 -23.42 15.78 2.76
N HIS A 425 -23.13 17.09 2.77
CA HIS A 425 -23.12 17.94 1.58
C HIS A 425 -21.74 18.58 1.38
N THR A 426 -21.43 18.84 0.12
CA THR A 426 -20.19 19.47 -0.31
C THR A 426 -20.26 20.97 -0.02
N PRO A 427 -19.30 21.51 0.73
CA PRO A 427 -19.26 22.95 0.99
C PRO A 427 -19.03 23.77 -0.29
N PRO A 428 -19.39 25.06 -0.31
CA PRO A 428 -19.05 25.94 -1.43
C PRO A 428 -17.54 25.95 -1.72
N MET A 429 -17.18 25.81 -3.00
CA MET A 429 -15.77 25.81 -3.44
C MET A 429 -15.13 27.21 -3.26
N PRO A 430 -14.03 27.33 -2.50
CA PRO A 430 -13.26 28.57 -2.44
C PRO A 430 -12.74 28.97 -3.82
N GLY A 431 -12.79 30.26 -4.17
CA GLY A 431 -12.30 30.76 -5.46
C GLY A 431 -13.26 30.56 -6.64
N HIS A 432 -14.26 29.67 -6.53
CA HIS A 432 -15.15 29.28 -7.63
C HIS A 432 -16.64 29.37 -7.24
N PRO A 433 -17.19 30.59 -7.01
CA PRO A 433 -18.59 30.77 -6.61
C PRO A 433 -19.61 30.38 -7.70
N ASP A 434 -19.15 30.17 -8.92
CA ASP A 434 -19.93 29.73 -10.09
C ASP A 434 -20.11 28.20 -10.14
N TRP A 435 -19.33 27.43 -9.39
CA TRP A 435 -19.45 25.97 -9.35
C TRP A 435 -20.65 25.55 -8.50
N GLN A 436 -21.42 24.59 -9.01
CA GLN A 436 -22.60 24.04 -8.34
C GLN A 436 -22.51 22.51 -8.33
N VAL A 437 -22.95 21.90 -7.23
CA VAL A 437 -23.17 20.46 -7.19
C VAL A 437 -24.44 20.13 -7.98
N ASP A 438 -24.43 19.00 -8.66
CA ASP A 438 -25.60 18.44 -9.30
C ASP A 438 -26.59 17.92 -8.25
N PRO A 439 -27.90 17.90 -8.55
CA PRO A 439 -28.89 17.26 -7.68
C PRO A 439 -28.56 15.78 -7.46
N VAL A 440 -28.71 15.31 -6.23
CA VAL A 440 -28.59 13.89 -5.89
C VAL A 440 -29.77 13.11 -6.48
N GLU A 441 -29.48 11.98 -7.13
CA GLU A 441 -30.43 11.00 -7.64
C GLU A 441 -30.36 9.71 -6.79
N ASP A 442 -31.53 9.08 -6.56
CA ASP A 442 -31.71 7.87 -5.74
C ASP A 442 -31.46 6.55 -6.49
#